data_AF-A0A7V3M924-F1
#
_entry.id   AF-A0A7V3M924-F1
#
_cell.length_a   1.000
_cell.length_b   1.000
_cell.length_c   1.000
_cell.angle_alpha   90.00
_cell.angle_beta   90.00
_cell.angle_gamma   90.00
#
_symmetry.space_group_name_H-M   'P 1'
#
loop_
_entity.id
_entity.type
_entity.pdbx_description
1 polymer ?
#
loop_
_entity_poly.entity_id
_entity_poly.type
_entity_poly.pdbx_seq_one_letter_code
_entity_poly.pdbx_strand_id
1 'polypeptide(L)'
;MMKRIVVVFLLVNLILSACKPVPKLMHTPSPTQLPTTAPTSTPTIIPTATPTNTPSPSVSSPEEAGKTFYEALKRGNFEKAVSMYSEYYLSLTGETRESLRQYFEKSAFEGWKLLDYRIIESKMLNDQTALLHVLTKEETNDEDKKAKTYDFWVALRKENGQWLINGSIVDDRFVNVNPQNVNGVIVQPVRVIRFVDGFKIVLRIENTNNKRCFWGFPEATTATVYFGELAFDVYVSEFVKIEPNRVYPNAYISTDKFLEIYPNRVILSQWRWADETFPELPDMQGETWSYSFDLQYEAPGQ
;
A
#
# COMPACT_ATOMS: atom_id res chain seq x y z
N MET A 1 -6.82 9.76 25.81
CA MET A 1 -5.97 9.47 24.63
C MET A 1 -6.30 8.04 24.20
N MET A 2 -7.28 7.89 23.29
CA MET A 2 -8.05 6.66 23.11
C MET A 2 -7.69 5.99 21.78
N LYS A 3 -7.39 4.70 21.87
CA LYS A 3 -6.88 3.76 20.84
C LYS A 3 -7.50 3.95 19.45
N ARG A 4 -6.72 4.49 18.51
CA ARG A 4 -6.97 4.46 17.05
C ARG A 4 -6.50 3.12 16.42
N ILE A 5 -6.80 1.98 17.05
CA ILE A 5 -6.23 0.67 16.65
C ILE A 5 -7.20 -0.20 15.82
N VAL A 6 -8.46 0.17 15.62
CA VAL A 6 -9.47 -0.84 15.21
C VAL A 6 -9.83 -0.87 13.70
N VAL A 7 -9.33 0.04 12.84
CA VAL A 7 -9.78 0.05 11.42
C VAL A 7 -8.70 -0.39 10.40
N VAL A 8 -7.43 -0.49 10.79
CA VAL A 8 -6.35 -0.93 9.87
C VAL A 8 -6.21 -2.47 9.82
N PHE A 9 -6.85 -3.22 10.74
CA PHE A 9 -6.70 -4.68 10.85
C PHE A 9 -7.55 -5.52 9.88
N LEU A 10 -8.45 -4.92 9.08
CA LEU A 10 -9.34 -5.70 8.21
C LEU A 10 -8.75 -6.06 6.84
N LEU A 11 -7.61 -5.47 6.43
CA LEU A 11 -6.99 -5.68 5.12
C LEU A 11 -5.90 -6.78 5.11
N VAL A 12 -5.42 -7.24 6.28
CA VAL A 12 -4.33 -8.23 6.36
C VAL A 12 -4.83 -9.68 6.40
N ASN A 13 -6.10 -9.93 6.73
CA ASN A 13 -6.63 -11.29 6.86
C ASN A 13 -7.19 -11.93 5.58
N LEU A 14 -7.13 -11.25 4.42
CA LEU A 14 -7.72 -11.79 3.18
C LEU A 14 -6.75 -12.61 2.29
N ILE A 15 -5.48 -12.79 2.68
CA ILE A 15 -4.47 -13.45 1.82
C ILE A 15 -4.10 -14.88 2.27
N LEU A 16 -4.59 -15.38 3.42
CA LEU A 16 -4.11 -16.66 3.98
C LEU A 16 -5.05 -17.87 3.87
N SER A 17 -6.16 -17.81 3.13
CA SER A 17 -7.12 -18.94 3.11
C SER A 17 -7.37 -19.57 1.73
N ALA A 18 -6.30 -20.00 1.04
CA ALA A 18 -6.42 -20.86 -0.13
C ALA A 18 -5.31 -21.93 -0.24
N CYS A 19 -5.07 -22.70 0.82
CA CYS A 19 -4.41 -24.01 0.69
C CYS A 19 -5.48 -25.10 0.47
N LYS A 20 -5.75 -25.44 -0.80
CA LYS A 20 -6.47 -26.69 -1.13
C LYS A 20 -5.46 -27.85 -1.14
N PRO A 21 -5.75 -29.00 -0.53
CA PRO A 21 -4.92 -30.20 -0.68
C PRO A 21 -5.02 -30.73 -2.12
N VAL A 22 -3.85 -30.99 -2.72
CA VAL A 22 -3.71 -31.65 -4.02
C VAL A 22 -3.97 -33.16 -3.86
N PRO A 23 -4.96 -33.76 -4.55
CA PRO A 23 -5.10 -35.20 -4.59
C PRO A 23 -4.01 -35.82 -5.48
N LYS A 24 -3.26 -36.76 -4.92
CA LYS A 24 -2.28 -37.58 -5.63
C LYS A 24 -2.97 -38.81 -6.19
N LEU A 25 -3.17 -38.89 -7.51
CA LEU A 25 -3.40 -40.16 -8.21
C LEU A 25 -2.53 -40.20 -9.47
N MET A 26 -1.55 -41.11 -9.43
CA MET A 26 -0.78 -41.55 -10.59
C MET A 26 -1.70 -42.41 -11.47
N HIS A 27 -1.89 -41.97 -12.71
CA HIS A 27 -2.32 -42.86 -13.79
C HIS A 27 -1.28 -42.84 -14.92
N THR A 28 -0.85 -44.04 -15.27
CA THR A 28 0.03 -44.39 -16.39
C THR A 28 -0.56 -43.88 -17.71
N PRO A 29 0.22 -43.15 -18.54
CA PRO A 29 -0.28 -42.69 -19.83
C PRO A 29 -0.41 -43.85 -20.83
N SER A 30 -1.61 -43.99 -21.40
CA SER A 30 -1.92 -44.81 -22.56
C SER A 30 -1.54 -44.06 -23.85
N PRO A 31 -1.08 -44.74 -24.93
CA PRO A 31 -0.67 -44.08 -26.17
C PRO A 31 -1.83 -43.30 -26.80
N THR A 32 -1.65 -41.98 -26.90
CA THR A 32 -2.62 -41.03 -27.43
C THR A 32 -2.54 -41.02 -28.96
N GLN A 33 -3.67 -41.24 -29.63
CA GLN A 33 -3.80 -41.19 -31.08
C GLN A 33 -3.60 -39.76 -31.61
N LEU A 34 -2.95 -39.66 -32.77
CA LEU A 34 -2.66 -38.41 -33.48
C LEU A 34 -3.97 -37.72 -33.90
N PRO A 35 -4.23 -36.46 -33.50
CA PRO A 35 -5.41 -35.73 -33.94
C PRO A 35 -5.23 -35.20 -35.37
N THR A 36 -6.19 -35.53 -36.23
CA THR A 36 -6.36 -34.93 -37.56
C THR A 36 -6.76 -33.47 -37.40
N THR A 37 -5.93 -32.55 -37.89
CA THR A 37 -6.18 -31.11 -37.86
C THR A 37 -7.28 -30.72 -38.84
N ALA A 38 -8.48 -30.46 -38.35
CA ALA A 38 -9.52 -29.76 -39.11
C ALA A 38 -9.27 -28.25 -39.06
N PRO A 39 -9.41 -27.51 -40.18
CA PRO A 39 -9.20 -26.07 -40.22
C PRO A 39 -10.23 -25.37 -39.33
N THR A 40 -9.74 -24.75 -38.24
CA THR A 40 -10.56 -23.95 -37.33
C THR A 40 -10.75 -22.57 -37.96
N SER A 41 -11.99 -22.21 -38.27
CA SER A 41 -12.36 -20.88 -38.77
C SER A 41 -11.95 -19.81 -37.75
N THR A 42 -11.06 -18.90 -38.16
CA THR A 42 -10.61 -17.77 -37.35
C THR A 42 -11.80 -16.83 -37.09
N PRO A 43 -12.22 -16.60 -35.84
CA PRO A 43 -13.29 -15.66 -35.56
C PRO A 43 -12.84 -14.24 -35.90
N THR A 44 -13.59 -13.56 -36.76
CA THR A 44 -13.42 -12.14 -37.04
C THR A 44 -13.71 -11.36 -35.76
N ILE A 45 -12.68 -10.78 -35.16
CA ILE A 45 -12.81 -9.91 -33.99
C ILE A 45 -13.54 -8.65 -34.44
N ILE A 46 -14.79 -8.50 -34.03
CA ILE A 46 -15.52 -7.24 -34.20
C ILE A 46 -14.88 -6.23 -33.24
N PRO A 47 -14.38 -5.08 -33.72
CA PRO A 47 -13.83 -4.06 -32.84
C PRO A 47 -14.93 -3.55 -31.91
N THR A 48 -14.82 -3.88 -30.62
CA THR A 48 -15.65 -3.29 -29.58
C THR A 48 -15.39 -1.80 -29.58
N ALA A 49 -16.45 -1.00 -29.81
CA ALA A 49 -16.35 0.46 -29.80
C ALA A 49 -15.72 0.91 -28.48
N THR A 50 -14.57 1.56 -28.56
CA THR A 50 -13.93 2.16 -27.40
C THR A 50 -14.86 3.26 -26.88
N PRO A 51 -15.28 3.24 -25.60
CA PRO A 51 -16.16 4.28 -25.08
C PRO A 51 -15.50 5.63 -25.29
N THR A 52 -16.19 6.52 -26.00
CA THR A 52 -15.74 7.90 -26.17
C THR A 52 -15.94 8.59 -24.83
N ASN A 53 -14.86 8.84 -24.10
CA ASN A 53 -14.89 9.57 -22.84
C ASN A 53 -15.35 11.01 -23.11
N THR A 54 -16.60 11.31 -22.83
CA THR A 54 -17.08 12.69 -22.77
C THR A 54 -16.27 13.42 -21.70
N PRO A 55 -15.62 14.55 -22.01
CA PRO A 55 -14.83 15.28 -21.03
C PRO A 55 -15.72 15.73 -19.87
N SER A 56 -15.39 15.28 -18.65
CA SER A 56 -16.01 15.81 -17.44
C SER A 56 -15.58 17.27 -17.28
N PRO A 57 -16.44 18.15 -16.74
CA PRO A 57 -16.03 19.52 -16.41
C PRO A 57 -14.78 19.48 -15.52
N SER A 58 -13.75 20.21 -15.94
CA SER A 58 -12.49 20.30 -15.19
C SER A 58 -12.77 20.94 -13.83
N VAL A 59 -12.46 20.21 -12.77
CA VAL A 59 -12.62 20.69 -11.39
C VAL A 59 -11.42 21.56 -11.05
N SER A 60 -11.70 22.81 -10.67
CA SER A 60 -10.71 23.89 -10.69
C SER A 60 -9.82 23.95 -9.44
N SER A 61 -10.29 23.43 -8.30
CA SER A 61 -9.55 23.43 -7.03
C SER A 61 -9.62 22.09 -6.29
N PRO A 62 -8.67 21.81 -5.37
CA PRO A 62 -8.73 20.62 -4.52
C PRO A 62 -10.01 20.51 -3.69
N GLU A 63 -10.54 21.63 -3.18
CA GLU A 63 -11.77 21.67 -2.40
C GLU A 63 -13.00 21.32 -3.23
N GLU A 64 -13.07 21.81 -4.48
CA GLU A 64 -14.16 21.48 -5.39
C GLU A 64 -14.13 19.99 -5.77
N ALA A 65 -12.94 19.39 -5.90
CA ALA A 65 -12.78 17.96 -6.16
C ALA A 65 -13.22 17.13 -4.95
N GLY A 66 -12.77 17.51 -3.75
CA GLY A 66 -13.23 16.91 -2.50
C GLY A 66 -14.75 17.00 -2.35
N LYS A 67 -15.34 18.18 -2.57
CA LYS A 67 -16.78 18.40 -2.49
C LYS A 67 -17.54 17.48 -3.45
N THR A 68 -17.06 17.39 -4.69
CA THR A 68 -17.65 16.51 -5.72
C THR A 68 -17.62 15.05 -5.29
N PHE A 69 -16.50 14.58 -4.73
CA PHE A 69 -16.34 13.22 -4.23
C PHE A 69 -17.29 12.92 -3.06
N TYR A 70 -17.30 13.75 -2.02
CA TYR A 70 -18.13 13.50 -0.83
C TYR A 70 -19.64 13.70 -1.10
N GLU A 71 -20.04 14.62 -1.98
CA GLU A 71 -21.43 14.69 -2.46
C GLU A 71 -21.86 13.41 -3.16
N ALA A 72 -20.99 12.83 -3.99
CA ALA A 72 -21.28 11.59 -4.69
C ALA A 72 -21.47 10.43 -3.69
N LEU A 73 -20.56 10.29 -2.70
CA LEU A 73 -20.70 9.31 -1.62
C LEU A 73 -21.99 9.49 -0.80
N LYS A 74 -22.29 10.72 -0.38
CA LYS A 74 -23.49 11.07 0.40
C LYS A 74 -24.79 10.73 -0.35
N ARG A 75 -24.79 10.81 -1.68
CA ARG A 75 -25.94 10.46 -2.55
C ARG A 75 -25.98 8.98 -2.95
N GLY A 76 -25.00 8.17 -2.53
CA GLY A 76 -24.86 6.79 -2.98
C GLY A 76 -24.50 6.65 -4.47
N ASN A 77 -23.99 7.71 -5.11
CA ASN A 77 -23.51 7.66 -6.50
C ASN A 77 -22.05 7.18 -6.51
N PHE A 78 -21.86 5.89 -6.25
CA PHE A 78 -20.53 5.29 -6.14
C PHE A 78 -19.76 5.31 -7.45
N GLU A 79 -20.43 5.20 -8.59
CA GLU A 79 -19.82 5.34 -9.91
C GLU A 79 -19.11 6.71 -10.05
N LYS A 80 -19.80 7.80 -9.68
CA LYS A 80 -19.18 9.13 -9.69
C LYS A 80 -18.06 9.24 -8.66
N ALA A 81 -18.23 8.68 -7.46
CA ALA A 81 -17.19 8.72 -6.43
C ALA A 81 -15.89 8.00 -6.88
N VAL A 82 -16.00 6.79 -7.44
CA VAL A 82 -14.82 6.04 -7.92
C VAL A 82 -14.17 6.67 -9.14
N SER A 83 -14.94 7.38 -9.98
CA SER A 83 -14.39 8.15 -11.10
C SER A 83 -13.46 9.29 -10.67
N MET A 84 -13.56 9.73 -9.40
CA MET A 84 -12.73 10.79 -8.85
C MET A 84 -11.38 10.28 -8.33
N TYR A 85 -11.11 8.97 -8.28
CA TYR A 85 -9.79 8.46 -7.90
C TYR A 85 -8.77 8.66 -9.02
N SER A 86 -7.58 9.12 -8.63
CA SER A 86 -6.42 9.30 -9.51
C SER A 86 -5.92 7.97 -10.07
N GLU A 87 -5.43 7.98 -11.31
CA GLU A 87 -4.79 6.80 -11.90
C GLU A 87 -3.53 6.41 -11.13
N TYR A 88 -2.80 7.40 -10.61
CA TYR A 88 -1.66 7.18 -9.74
C TYR A 88 -2.04 6.31 -8.52
N TYR A 89 -3.10 6.65 -7.79
CA TYR A 89 -3.59 5.85 -6.65
C TYR A 89 -3.88 4.40 -7.05
N LEU A 90 -4.62 4.22 -8.14
CA LEU A 90 -5.04 2.91 -8.63
C LEU A 90 -3.82 2.06 -9.02
N SER A 91 -2.86 2.65 -9.74
CA SER A 91 -1.64 1.95 -10.15
C SER A 91 -0.77 1.52 -8.97
N LEU A 92 -0.70 2.34 -7.92
CA LEU A 92 0.15 2.09 -6.75
C LEU A 92 -0.45 1.05 -5.81
N THR A 93 -1.77 1.04 -5.66
CA THR A 93 -2.49 0.10 -4.79
C THR A 93 -2.84 -1.20 -5.50
N GLY A 94 -2.85 -1.22 -6.83
CA GLY A 94 -3.38 -2.33 -7.62
C GLY A 94 -4.91 -2.40 -7.60
N GLU A 95 -5.58 -1.41 -7.02
CA GLU A 95 -7.03 -1.31 -7.00
C GLU A 95 -7.57 -0.93 -8.38
N THR A 96 -8.81 -1.33 -8.63
CA THR A 96 -9.55 -0.93 -9.82
C THR A 96 -10.73 -0.07 -9.40
N ARG A 97 -11.26 0.76 -10.31
CA ARG A 97 -12.50 1.50 -10.02
C ARG A 97 -13.67 0.57 -9.66
N GLU A 98 -13.70 -0.61 -10.28
CA GLU A 98 -14.70 -1.63 -10.01
C GLU A 98 -14.57 -2.22 -8.61
N SER A 99 -13.36 -2.56 -8.15
CA SER A 99 -13.16 -3.07 -6.77
C SER A 99 -13.53 -2.01 -5.72
N LEU A 100 -13.18 -0.74 -5.97
CA LEU A 100 -13.59 0.38 -5.11
C LEU A 100 -15.12 0.56 -5.10
N ARG A 101 -15.79 0.42 -6.25
CA ARG A 101 -17.25 0.54 -6.36
C ARG A 101 -17.92 -0.57 -5.57
N GLN A 102 -17.49 -1.81 -5.77
CA GLN A 102 -17.99 -2.97 -5.02
C GLN A 102 -17.78 -2.83 -3.52
N TYR A 103 -16.64 -2.25 -3.10
CA TYR A 103 -16.40 -1.95 -1.69
C TYR A 103 -17.45 -0.97 -1.13
N PHE A 104 -17.69 0.17 -1.80
CA PHE A 104 -18.71 1.13 -1.34
C PHE A 104 -20.12 0.53 -1.34
N GLU A 105 -20.49 -0.23 -2.38
CA GLU A 105 -21.78 -0.89 -2.48
C GLU A 105 -21.99 -1.91 -1.36
N LYS A 106 -20.96 -2.71 -1.07
CA LYS A 106 -20.98 -3.67 0.03
C LYS A 106 -21.12 -2.95 1.37
N SER A 107 -20.33 -1.92 1.64
CA SER A 107 -20.43 -1.15 2.89
C SER A 107 -21.83 -0.52 3.04
N ALA A 108 -22.38 0.04 1.97
CA ALA A 108 -23.72 0.61 1.98
C ALA A 108 -24.81 -0.45 2.24
N PHE A 109 -24.68 -1.64 1.63
CA PHE A 109 -25.55 -2.78 1.90
C PHE A 109 -25.45 -3.25 3.36
N GLU A 110 -24.25 -3.21 3.93
CA GLU A 110 -23.98 -3.46 5.35
C GLU A 110 -24.42 -2.31 6.26
N GLY A 111 -25.09 -1.29 5.73
CA GLY A 111 -25.70 -0.18 6.47
C GLY A 111 -24.80 1.02 6.72
N TRP A 112 -23.62 1.09 6.10
CA TRP A 112 -22.81 2.31 6.11
C TRP A 112 -23.46 3.44 5.32
N LYS A 113 -23.45 4.66 5.85
CA LYS A 113 -23.89 5.87 5.16
C LYS A 113 -23.06 7.08 5.56
N LEU A 114 -22.66 7.87 4.58
CA LEU A 114 -22.15 9.21 4.81
C LEU A 114 -23.33 10.18 5.01
N LEU A 115 -23.55 10.63 6.24
CA LEU A 115 -24.64 11.53 6.61
C LEU A 115 -24.29 12.99 6.29
N ASP A 116 -23.05 13.38 6.59
CA ASP A 116 -22.58 14.75 6.36
C ASP A 116 -21.07 14.81 6.19
N TYR A 117 -20.59 15.91 5.61
CA TYR A 117 -19.17 16.20 5.56
C TYR A 117 -18.92 17.71 5.60
N ARG A 118 -17.73 18.09 6.03
CA ARG A 118 -17.23 19.46 6.00
C ARG A 118 -15.76 19.43 5.60
N ILE A 119 -15.43 20.17 4.54
CA ILE A 119 -14.05 20.51 4.21
C ILE A 119 -13.65 21.67 5.13
N ILE A 120 -12.61 21.45 5.93
CA ILE A 120 -12.11 22.44 6.90
C ILE A 120 -11.09 23.36 6.23
N GLU A 121 -10.10 22.76 5.58
CA GLU A 121 -9.05 23.48 4.87
C GLU A 121 -8.44 22.60 3.77
N SER A 122 -7.70 23.25 2.86
CA SER A 122 -6.78 22.59 1.95
C SER A 122 -5.37 23.12 2.17
N LYS A 123 -4.38 22.28 1.89
CA LYS A 123 -2.97 22.61 1.97
C LYS A 123 -2.26 22.14 0.72
N MET A 124 -1.81 23.07 -0.10
CA MET A 124 -0.97 22.76 -1.26
C MET A 124 0.41 22.31 -0.77
N LEU A 125 0.87 21.14 -1.21
CA LEU A 125 2.26 20.69 -0.99
C LEU A 125 3.15 21.08 -2.17
N ASN A 126 2.60 21.04 -3.38
CA ASN A 126 3.19 21.52 -4.62
C ASN A 126 2.06 21.80 -5.64
N ASP A 127 2.38 22.06 -6.89
CA ASP A 127 1.39 22.37 -7.95
C ASP A 127 0.53 21.17 -8.39
N GLN A 128 0.97 19.95 -8.09
CA GLN A 128 0.30 18.69 -8.45
C GLN A 128 -0.27 17.91 -7.25
N THR A 129 -0.02 18.36 -6.03
CA THR A 129 -0.41 17.62 -4.81
C THR A 129 -0.92 18.56 -3.74
N ALA A 130 -2.08 18.22 -3.19
CA ALA A 130 -2.71 18.94 -2.09
C ALA A 130 -3.19 17.96 -1.03
N LEU A 131 -3.31 18.43 0.21
CA LEU A 131 -4.00 17.76 1.29
C LEU A 131 -5.32 18.47 1.56
N LEU A 132 -6.35 17.72 1.91
CA LEU A 132 -7.67 18.22 2.27
C LEU A 132 -8.03 17.72 3.66
N HIS A 133 -8.31 18.64 4.58
CA HIS A 133 -8.76 18.32 5.93
C HIS A 133 -10.27 18.20 5.93
N VAL A 134 -10.79 17.01 6.30
CA VAL A 134 -12.21 16.70 6.19
C VAL A 134 -12.74 16.17 7.51
N LEU A 135 -13.88 16.72 7.92
CA LEU A 135 -14.74 16.11 8.92
C LEU A 135 -15.86 15.36 8.21
N THR A 136 -16.02 14.06 8.48
CA THR A 136 -17.18 13.29 8.01
C THR A 136 -18.07 12.88 9.18
N LYS A 137 -19.36 12.76 8.94
CA LYS A 137 -20.33 12.17 9.87
C LYS A 137 -20.93 10.95 9.21
N GLU A 138 -20.72 9.78 9.80
CA GLU A 138 -21.06 8.49 9.19
C GLU A 138 -21.92 7.65 10.13
N GLU A 139 -22.86 6.90 9.58
CA GLU A 139 -23.66 5.87 10.26
C GLU A 139 -23.15 4.50 9.82
N THR A 140 -22.99 3.58 10.76
CA THR A 140 -22.68 2.16 10.50
C THR A 140 -23.75 1.28 11.13
N ASN A 141 -23.86 0.02 10.69
CA ASN A 141 -24.80 -0.95 11.26
C ASN A 141 -24.32 -1.59 12.58
N ASP A 142 -23.54 -0.84 13.37
CA ASP A 142 -23.25 -1.22 14.75
C ASP A 142 -24.58 -1.24 15.54
N GLU A 143 -24.68 -2.07 16.58
CA GLU A 143 -25.92 -2.27 17.37
C GLU A 143 -26.57 -0.96 17.84
N ASP A 144 -25.75 0.06 18.07
CA ASP A 144 -26.15 1.39 18.51
C ASP A 144 -26.65 2.33 17.39
N LYS A 145 -26.35 2.04 16.12
CA LYS A 145 -26.58 2.92 14.93
C LYS A 145 -26.23 4.39 15.18
N LYS A 146 -25.26 4.65 16.05
CA LYS A 146 -24.87 6.02 16.42
C LYS A 146 -24.00 6.59 15.33
N ALA A 147 -24.41 7.74 14.81
CA ALA A 147 -23.58 8.52 13.91
C ALA A 147 -22.26 8.89 14.60
N LYS A 148 -21.13 8.54 13.97
CA LYS A 148 -19.77 8.87 14.41
C LYS A 148 -19.22 9.99 13.54
N THR A 149 -18.38 10.84 14.13
CA THR A 149 -17.65 11.88 13.40
C THR A 149 -16.20 11.48 13.27
N TYR A 150 -15.65 11.59 12.07
CA TYR A 150 -14.25 11.30 11.77
C TYR A 150 -13.56 12.57 11.31
N ASP A 151 -12.30 12.70 11.71
CA ASP A 151 -11.45 13.85 11.45
C ASP A 151 -10.13 13.33 10.88
N PHE A 152 -9.92 13.61 9.59
CA PHE A 152 -8.77 13.09 8.85
C PHE A 152 -8.38 13.96 7.66
N TRP A 153 -7.18 13.71 7.17
CA TRP A 153 -6.65 14.30 5.94
C TRP A 153 -6.80 13.32 4.77
N VAL A 154 -7.03 13.86 3.57
CA VAL A 154 -7.05 13.13 2.31
C VAL A 154 -6.08 13.80 1.35
N ALA A 155 -5.30 13.01 0.62
CA ALA A 155 -4.44 13.51 -0.43
C ALA A 155 -5.21 13.65 -1.74
N LEU A 156 -4.91 14.71 -2.47
CA LEU A 156 -5.37 14.94 -3.84
C LEU A 156 -4.19 15.10 -4.76
N ARG A 157 -4.35 14.61 -5.98
CA ARG A 157 -3.36 14.71 -7.05
C ARG A 157 -3.99 15.36 -8.28
N LYS A 158 -3.26 16.25 -8.93
CA LYS A 158 -3.67 16.83 -10.21
C LYS A 158 -3.17 15.94 -11.34
N GLU A 159 -4.07 15.52 -12.22
CA GLU A 159 -3.77 14.70 -13.40
C GLU A 159 -4.54 15.29 -14.59
N ASN A 160 -3.84 15.54 -15.70
CA ASN A 160 -4.44 16.12 -16.91
C ASN A 160 -5.25 17.41 -16.63
N GLY A 161 -4.77 18.24 -15.69
CA GLY A 161 -5.43 19.49 -15.31
C GLY A 161 -6.56 19.36 -14.29
N GLN A 162 -6.96 18.14 -13.91
CA GLN A 162 -8.06 17.88 -12.97
C GLN A 162 -7.54 17.38 -11.61
N TRP A 163 -8.09 17.90 -10.52
CA TRP A 163 -7.84 17.38 -9.18
C TRP A 163 -8.64 16.11 -8.92
N LEU A 164 -7.95 15.07 -8.46
CA LEU A 164 -8.47 13.74 -8.19
C LEU A 164 -8.09 13.28 -6.78
N ILE A 165 -8.87 12.38 -6.21
CA ILE A 165 -8.65 11.76 -4.91
C ILE A 165 -7.47 10.77 -5.01
N ASN A 166 -6.49 10.97 -4.14
CA ASN A 166 -5.34 10.08 -3.97
C ASN A 166 -5.42 9.27 -2.65
N GLY A 167 -6.58 9.28 -2.00
CA GLY A 167 -6.84 8.55 -0.76
C GLY A 167 -5.90 9.00 0.36
N SER A 168 -5.25 8.03 1.01
CA SER A 168 -4.24 8.31 2.03
C SER A 168 -2.83 8.51 1.47
N ILE A 169 -2.59 8.25 0.17
CA ILE A 169 -1.26 8.33 -0.42
C ILE A 169 -1.01 9.74 -0.92
N VAL A 170 0.05 10.37 -0.42
CA VAL A 170 0.46 11.71 -0.87
C VAL A 170 1.19 11.57 -2.21
N ASP A 171 2.30 10.86 -2.21
CA ASP A 171 3.18 10.61 -3.35
C ASP A 171 4.22 9.52 -3.00
N ASP A 172 5.11 9.22 -3.94
CA ASP A 172 6.20 8.26 -3.77
C ASP A 172 7.44 8.70 -4.54
N ARG A 173 8.60 8.16 -4.14
CA ARG A 173 9.86 8.31 -4.89
C ARG A 173 10.64 7.01 -4.88
N PHE A 174 11.24 6.68 -6.03
CA PHE A 174 12.25 5.65 -6.12
C PHE A 174 13.56 6.11 -5.48
N VAL A 175 14.21 5.19 -4.80
CA VAL A 175 15.48 5.41 -4.12
C VAL A 175 16.59 4.82 -4.99
N ASN A 176 17.58 5.64 -5.34
CA ASN A 176 18.75 5.25 -6.09
C ASN A 176 19.93 5.04 -5.12
N VAL A 177 19.96 3.87 -4.47
CA VAL A 177 21.08 3.47 -3.59
C VAL A 177 21.56 2.08 -3.94
N ASN A 178 22.86 1.86 -3.80
CA ASN A 178 23.46 0.55 -4.00
C ASN A 178 23.00 -0.43 -2.90
N PRO A 179 22.74 -1.70 -3.24
CA PRO A 179 22.47 -2.73 -2.24
C PRO A 179 23.68 -2.92 -1.32
N GLN A 180 23.43 -3.22 -0.04
CA GLN A 180 24.46 -3.63 0.91
C GLN A 180 24.33 -5.13 1.19
N ASN A 181 25.46 -5.85 1.20
CA ASN A 181 25.51 -7.27 1.57
C ASN A 181 26.26 -7.42 2.89
N VAL A 182 25.55 -7.87 3.93
CA VAL A 182 26.14 -8.18 5.23
C VAL A 182 25.77 -9.62 5.59
N ASN A 183 26.80 -10.43 5.84
CA ASN A 183 26.66 -11.85 6.15
C ASN A 183 25.80 -12.62 5.11
N GLY A 184 25.88 -12.29 3.82
CA GLY A 184 25.09 -12.95 2.76
C GLY A 184 23.59 -12.57 2.76
N VAL A 185 23.22 -11.51 3.45
CA VAL A 185 21.89 -10.90 3.36
C VAL A 185 22.06 -9.56 2.65
N ILE A 186 21.40 -9.43 1.51
CA ILE A 186 21.43 -8.25 0.65
C ILE A 186 20.19 -7.42 0.94
N VAL A 187 20.38 -6.15 1.29
CA VAL A 187 19.29 -5.20 1.57
C VAL A 187 19.44 -3.97 0.70
N GLN A 188 18.34 -3.50 0.14
CA GLN A 188 18.27 -2.28 -0.67
C GLN A 188 16.95 -1.56 -0.44
N PRO A 189 16.97 -0.30 0.05
CA PRO A 189 15.83 0.59 -0.08
C PRO A 189 15.53 0.88 -1.54
N VAL A 190 14.29 0.65 -1.96
CA VAL A 190 13.87 0.80 -3.37
C VAL A 190 12.90 1.95 -3.58
N ARG A 191 12.09 2.28 -2.57
CA ARG A 191 11.00 3.25 -2.70
C ARG A 191 10.62 3.85 -1.35
N VAL A 192 10.29 5.13 -1.32
CA VAL A 192 9.63 5.77 -0.18
C VAL A 192 8.24 6.23 -0.60
N ILE A 193 7.20 5.79 0.11
CA ILE A 193 5.80 6.16 -0.13
C ILE A 193 5.35 7.03 1.04
N ARG A 194 4.84 8.23 0.78
CA ARG A 194 4.29 9.09 1.83
C ARG A 194 2.78 8.95 1.92
N PHE A 195 2.29 8.90 3.13
CA PHE A 195 0.88 8.87 3.47
C PHE A 195 0.50 10.13 4.24
N VAL A 196 -0.78 10.49 4.26
CA VAL A 196 -1.30 11.64 5.02
C VAL A 196 -1.05 11.54 6.53
N ASP A 197 -0.73 10.35 7.02
CA ASP A 197 -0.48 10.00 8.42
C ASP A 197 0.88 9.34 8.64
N GLY A 198 1.78 9.28 7.65
CA GLY A 198 3.01 8.50 7.79
C GLY A 198 3.86 8.39 6.54
N PHE A 199 4.81 7.47 6.55
CA PHE A 199 5.50 7.02 5.35
C PHE A 199 5.88 5.54 5.46
N LYS A 200 6.19 4.93 4.31
CA LYS A 200 6.78 3.60 4.19
C LYS A 200 8.10 3.69 3.45
N ILE A 201 9.13 3.01 3.95
CA ILE A 201 10.34 2.73 3.17
C ILE A 201 10.26 1.27 2.75
N VAL A 202 10.09 1.05 1.45
CA VAL A 202 10.05 -0.28 0.83
C VAL A 202 11.48 -0.75 0.57
N LEU A 203 11.75 -1.98 0.94
CA LEU A 203 13.04 -2.65 0.88
C LEU A 203 12.92 -3.91 0.02
N ARG A 204 13.94 -4.14 -0.81
CA ARG A 204 14.26 -5.45 -1.36
C ARG A 204 15.24 -6.13 -0.42
N ILE A 205 14.87 -7.29 0.11
CA ILE A 205 15.74 -8.13 0.95
C ILE A 205 15.96 -9.46 0.23
N GLU A 206 17.20 -9.90 0.12
CA GLU A 206 17.57 -11.18 -0.45
C GLU A 206 18.52 -11.90 0.49
N ASN A 207 18.16 -13.10 0.92
CA ASN A 207 19.04 -13.94 1.73
C ASN A 207 19.68 -14.99 0.82
N THR A 208 20.98 -14.85 0.56
CA THR A 208 21.76 -15.76 -0.29
C THR A 208 22.38 -16.92 0.48
N ASN A 209 22.09 -17.05 1.78
CA ASN A 209 22.59 -18.13 2.61
C ASN A 209 21.61 -19.30 2.69
N ASN A 210 22.11 -20.40 3.23
CA ASN A 210 21.31 -21.57 3.65
C ASN A 210 20.76 -21.43 5.09
N LYS A 211 21.08 -20.36 5.81
CA LYS A 211 20.58 -20.07 7.16
C LYS A 211 19.52 -18.98 7.11
N ARG A 212 18.53 -19.09 7.99
CA ARG A 212 17.46 -18.10 8.18
C ARG A 212 17.95 -16.96 9.05
N CYS A 213 17.53 -15.74 8.77
CA CYS A 213 17.73 -14.61 9.67
C CYS A 213 16.40 -13.94 10.06
N PHE A 214 16.48 -13.15 11.12
CA PHE A 214 15.40 -12.37 11.69
C PHE A 214 15.78 -10.88 11.70
N TRP A 215 14.80 -10.03 11.46
CA TRP A 215 14.98 -8.58 11.47
C TRP A 215 13.90 -7.88 12.29
N GLY A 216 14.34 -7.05 13.23
CA GLY A 216 13.48 -6.31 14.15
C GLY A 216 13.01 -7.17 15.32
N PHE A 217 12.81 -6.57 16.48
CA PHE A 217 12.30 -7.27 17.67
C PHE A 217 11.29 -6.38 18.40
N PRO A 218 10.29 -6.97 19.08
CA PRO A 218 9.42 -6.20 19.97
C PRO A 218 10.26 -5.38 20.95
N GLU A 219 9.83 -4.13 21.18
CA GLU A 219 10.48 -3.20 22.13
C GLU A 219 11.90 -2.74 21.75
N ALA A 220 12.46 -3.20 20.63
CA ALA A 220 13.74 -2.74 20.12
C ALA A 220 13.56 -1.81 18.91
N THR A 221 14.45 -0.82 18.78
CA THR A 221 14.52 0.04 17.58
C THR A 221 14.96 -0.79 16.38
N THR A 222 14.02 -1.10 15.48
CA THR A 222 14.25 -1.85 14.25
C THR A 222 14.88 -0.99 13.17
N ALA A 223 14.53 0.29 13.14
CA ALA A 223 15.16 1.25 12.26
C ALA A 223 15.17 2.65 12.88
N THR A 224 16.15 3.46 12.48
CA THR A 224 16.16 4.91 12.76
C THR A 224 16.17 5.63 11.42
N VAL A 225 15.16 6.49 11.20
CA VAL A 225 14.97 7.23 9.96
C VAL A 225 15.27 8.71 10.20
N TYR A 226 16.09 9.29 9.34
CA TYR A 226 16.57 10.67 9.46
C TYR A 226 15.94 11.58 8.40
N PHE A 227 15.65 12.81 8.80
CA PHE A 227 15.09 13.89 8.00
C PHE A 227 15.92 15.16 8.25
N GLY A 228 17.12 15.20 7.67
CA GLY A 228 18.16 16.16 8.06
C GLY A 228 18.65 15.84 9.47
N GLU A 229 18.49 16.78 10.39
CA GLU A 229 18.89 16.64 11.81
C GLU A 229 17.83 15.92 12.67
N LEU A 230 16.61 15.73 12.15
CA LEU A 230 15.56 15.02 12.86
C LEU A 230 15.72 13.51 12.69
N ALA A 231 15.60 12.75 13.78
CA ALA A 231 15.65 11.29 13.77
C ALA A 231 14.37 10.71 14.41
N PHE A 232 13.86 9.63 13.83
CA PHE A 232 12.70 8.89 14.31
C PHE A 232 13.03 7.41 14.42
N ASP A 233 12.83 6.85 15.61
CA ASP A 233 12.93 5.42 15.83
C ASP A 233 11.65 4.71 15.41
N VAL A 234 11.82 3.60 14.71
CA VAL A 234 10.76 2.73 14.20
C VAL A 234 10.83 1.40 14.93
N TYR A 235 9.69 1.03 15.52
CA TYR A 235 9.49 -0.22 16.23
C TYR A 235 8.61 -1.15 15.39
N VAL A 236 8.83 -2.45 15.51
CA VAL A 236 7.95 -3.48 14.93
C VAL A 236 7.29 -4.26 16.05
N SER A 237 6.05 -4.69 15.84
CA SER A 237 5.34 -5.55 16.79
C SER A 237 5.86 -6.99 16.79
N GLU A 238 6.44 -7.42 15.67
CA GLU A 238 6.94 -8.77 15.44
C GLU A 238 8.19 -8.72 14.58
N PHE A 239 9.09 -9.69 14.77
CA PHE A 239 10.25 -9.83 13.91
C PHE A 239 9.85 -10.27 12.51
N VAL A 240 10.61 -9.83 11.51
CA VAL A 240 10.49 -10.28 10.13
C VAL A 240 11.38 -11.48 9.92
N LYS A 241 10.79 -12.58 9.48
CA LYS A 241 11.47 -13.84 9.18
C LYS A 241 11.94 -13.86 7.72
N ILE A 242 13.25 -13.94 7.50
CA ILE A 242 13.87 -13.97 6.17
C ILE A 242 14.41 -15.38 5.90
N GLU A 243 13.66 -16.13 5.09
CA GLU A 243 13.97 -17.51 4.75
C GLU A 243 15.25 -17.63 3.90
N PRO A 244 15.99 -18.74 4.02
CA PRO A 244 17.15 -19.02 3.17
C PRO A 244 16.82 -18.97 1.68
N ASN A 245 17.77 -18.51 0.86
CA ASN A 245 17.68 -18.49 -0.60
C ASN A 245 16.40 -17.85 -1.16
N ARG A 246 15.90 -16.80 -0.50
CA ARG A 246 14.63 -16.14 -0.84
C ARG A 246 14.80 -14.64 -1.02
N VAL A 247 14.03 -14.10 -1.96
CA VAL A 247 13.88 -12.67 -2.22
C VAL A 247 12.52 -12.18 -1.70
N TYR A 248 12.56 -11.06 -0.99
CA TYR A 248 11.43 -10.31 -0.47
C TYR A 248 11.44 -8.93 -1.14
N PRO A 249 10.71 -8.73 -2.25
CA PRO A 249 10.81 -7.50 -3.03
C PRO A 249 10.13 -6.30 -2.37
N ASN A 250 9.24 -6.53 -1.40
CA ASN A 250 8.34 -5.52 -0.84
C ASN A 250 8.31 -5.56 0.70
N ALA A 251 9.43 -5.90 1.35
CA ALA A 251 9.53 -5.69 2.80
C ALA A 251 9.47 -4.19 3.11
N TYR A 252 9.01 -3.77 4.27
CA TYR A 252 8.94 -2.34 4.58
C TYR A 252 9.05 -2.04 6.07
N ILE A 253 9.47 -0.81 6.37
CA ILE A 253 9.20 -0.13 7.65
C ILE A 253 8.20 0.98 7.43
N SER A 254 7.43 1.33 8.46
CA SER A 254 6.43 2.39 8.42
C SER A 254 6.47 3.27 9.67
N THR A 255 6.09 4.54 9.51
CA THR A 255 5.82 5.45 10.64
C THR A 255 4.37 5.92 10.62
N ASP A 256 3.93 6.47 11.74
CA ASP A 256 2.60 7.04 11.98
C ASP A 256 2.65 8.59 12.10
N LYS A 257 3.67 9.20 11.49
CA LYS A 257 3.83 10.66 11.46
C LYS A 257 4.05 11.16 10.04
N PHE A 258 3.16 12.03 9.59
CA PHE A 258 3.34 12.76 8.34
C PHE A 258 4.47 13.77 8.42
N LEU A 259 5.31 13.81 7.38
CA LEU A 259 6.36 14.79 7.18
C LEU A 259 6.34 15.27 5.72
N GLU A 260 6.48 16.57 5.55
CA GLU A 260 6.48 17.23 4.23
C GLU A 260 7.76 17.01 3.44
N ILE A 261 8.80 16.52 4.09
CA ILE A 261 10.10 16.19 3.50
C ILE A 261 10.31 14.68 3.47
N TYR A 262 11.15 14.23 2.55
CA TYR A 262 11.57 12.84 2.46
C TYR A 262 12.74 12.56 3.41
N PRO A 263 12.88 11.32 3.90
CA PRO A 263 14.03 10.96 4.72
C PRO A 263 15.32 11.01 3.90
N ASN A 264 16.41 11.51 4.47
CA ASN A 264 17.71 11.55 3.78
C ASN A 264 18.62 10.39 4.17
N ARG A 265 18.30 9.66 5.25
CA ARG A 265 19.08 8.50 5.71
C ARG A 265 18.21 7.52 6.47
N VAL A 266 18.55 6.24 6.40
CA VAL A 266 17.94 5.18 7.22
C VAL A 266 19.02 4.24 7.75
N ILE A 267 18.87 3.85 9.01
CA ILE A 267 19.65 2.79 9.65
C ILE A 267 18.69 1.65 9.96
N LEU A 268 18.97 0.45 9.45
CA LEU A 268 18.20 -0.76 9.73
C LEU A 268 18.99 -1.61 10.71
N SER A 269 18.49 -1.75 11.93
CA SER A 269 19.19 -2.40 13.05
C SER A 269 18.55 -3.75 13.40
N GLN A 270 19.12 -4.43 14.39
CA GLN A 270 18.51 -5.63 14.99
C GLN A 270 18.34 -6.80 14.01
N TRP A 271 19.38 -7.06 13.22
CA TRP A 271 19.45 -8.28 12.40
C TRP A 271 20.17 -9.37 13.17
N ARG A 272 19.65 -10.59 13.16
CA ARG A 272 20.24 -11.76 13.82
C ARG A 272 20.05 -13.03 13.01
N TRP A 273 20.94 -13.99 13.21
CA TRP A 273 20.73 -15.34 12.71
C TRP A 273 19.65 -16.06 13.50
N ALA A 274 19.08 -17.10 12.90
CA ALA A 274 18.29 -18.08 13.63
C ALA A 274 19.16 -18.90 14.56
N ASP A 275 18.60 -19.31 15.70
CA ASP A 275 19.22 -20.23 16.63
C ASP A 275 19.47 -21.59 15.95
N GLU A 276 20.65 -22.18 16.15
CA GLU A 276 21.03 -23.44 15.49
C GLU A 276 20.18 -24.63 15.98
N THR A 277 19.74 -24.58 17.23
CA THR A 277 18.90 -25.62 17.86
C THR A 277 17.42 -25.36 17.57
N PHE A 278 17.00 -24.09 17.55
CA PHE A 278 15.64 -23.66 17.30
C PHE A 278 15.56 -22.70 16.10
N PRO A 279 15.64 -23.19 14.85
CA PRO A 279 15.68 -22.32 13.67
C PRO A 279 14.48 -21.38 13.50
N GLU A 280 13.38 -21.63 14.22
CA GLU A 280 12.19 -20.77 14.26
C GLU A 280 12.33 -19.57 15.21
N LEU A 281 13.40 -19.51 15.99
CA LEU A 281 13.70 -18.45 16.94
C LEU A 281 15.00 -17.72 16.56
N PRO A 282 15.11 -16.41 16.84
CA PRO A 282 16.37 -15.70 16.72
C PRO A 282 17.40 -16.23 17.73
N ASP A 283 18.67 -16.27 17.34
CA ASP A 283 19.77 -16.49 18.27
C ASP A 283 19.91 -15.24 19.16
N MET A 284 19.43 -15.36 20.40
CA MET A 284 19.42 -14.26 21.35
C MET A 284 20.82 -13.93 21.90
N GLN A 285 21.78 -14.85 21.76
CA GLN A 285 23.18 -14.69 22.20
C GLN A 285 24.10 -14.25 21.06
N GLY A 286 23.68 -14.50 19.82
CA GLY A 286 24.40 -14.11 18.62
C GLY A 286 24.56 -12.60 18.45
N GLU A 287 25.60 -12.21 17.74
CA GLU A 287 25.87 -10.81 17.40
C GLU A 287 24.77 -10.24 16.48
N THR A 288 24.35 -9.01 16.77
CA THR A 288 23.49 -8.23 15.88
C THR A 288 24.30 -7.50 14.84
N TRP A 289 23.72 -7.30 13.65
CA TRP A 289 24.27 -6.36 12.68
C TRP A 289 23.23 -5.33 12.21
N SER A 290 23.70 -4.38 11.39
CA SER A 290 22.90 -3.28 10.86
C SER A 290 23.30 -2.90 9.43
N TYR A 291 22.45 -2.11 8.79
CA TYR A 291 22.67 -1.48 7.49
C TYR A 291 22.47 0.03 7.62
N SER A 292 23.18 0.84 6.85
CA SER A 292 23.00 2.29 6.83
C SER A 292 23.02 2.83 5.41
N PHE A 293 21.95 3.49 4.99
CA PHE A 293 21.80 4.03 3.65
C PHE A 293 21.57 5.53 3.69
N ASP A 294 22.37 6.29 2.96
CA ASP A 294 22.07 7.67 2.60
C ASP A 294 21.14 7.66 1.39
N LEU A 295 19.90 8.10 1.59
CA LEU A 295 18.83 7.97 0.61
C LEU A 295 18.96 9.07 -0.45
N GLN A 296 19.17 8.63 -1.69
CA GLN A 296 19.17 9.50 -2.87
C GLN A 296 17.93 9.20 -3.69
N TYR A 297 17.28 10.25 -4.17
CA TYR A 297 16.03 10.13 -4.91
C TYR A 297 16.26 10.42 -6.39
N GLU A 298 15.61 9.65 -7.25
CA GLU A 298 15.52 10.01 -8.66
C GLU A 298 14.81 11.35 -8.80
N ALA A 299 15.22 12.14 -9.80
CA ALA A 299 14.45 13.32 -10.17
C ALA A 299 13.03 12.87 -10.54
N PRO A 300 11.98 13.62 -10.16
CA PRO A 300 10.64 13.31 -10.62
C PRO A 300 10.67 13.17 -12.15
N GLY A 301 10.30 12.00 -12.67
CA GLY A 301 10.19 11.82 -14.12
C GLY A 301 9.25 12.89 -14.66
N GLN A 302 9.76 13.73 -15.56
CA GLN A 302 8.96 14.73 -16.28
C GLN A 302 8.05 14.06 -17.29
#